data_AF-A0A6V7JGT8-F1
#
_entry.id   AF-A0A6V7JGT8-F1
#
_cell.length_a   1.000
_cell.length_b   1.000
_cell.length_c   1.000
_cell.angle_alpha   90.00
_cell.angle_beta   90.00
_cell.angle_gamma   90.00
#
_symmetry.space_group_name_H-M   'P 1'
#
loop_
_entity.id
_entity.type
_entity.pdbx_description
1 polymer ?
#
loop_
_entity_poly.entity_id
_entity_poly.type
_entity_poly.pdbx_seq_one_letter_code
_entity_poly.pdbx_strand_id
1 'polypeptide(L)'
;MRNFSFIQELIEEMEDYLKSATDHQREFLDACVRRAGPVHLSFNMTGFLTAGSVALGPIVLDQIFPTEALYPFPVEQSPTREIIYAMQAIVCMQCSCVGPLDGQ
;
A
#
# COMPACT_ATOMS: atom_id res chain seq x y z
N MET A 1 17.46 -2.42 -10.60
CA MET A 1 17.90 -3.83 -10.50
C MET A 1 18.75 -4.13 -9.27
N ARG A 2 19.63 -3.23 -8.78
CA ARG A 2 20.52 -3.49 -7.62
C ARG A 2 19.80 -3.83 -6.30
N ASN A 3 18.59 -3.30 -6.05
CA ASN A 3 17.89 -3.51 -4.77
C ASN A 3 17.17 -4.86 -4.65
N PHE A 4 16.74 -5.46 -5.77
CA PHE A 4 15.96 -6.70 -5.72
C PHE A 4 16.81 -7.90 -5.29
N SER A 5 18.02 -8.03 -5.85
CA SER A 5 18.95 -9.09 -5.48
C SER A 5 19.39 -8.99 -4.01
N PHE A 6 19.60 -7.77 -3.50
CA PHE A 6 19.93 -7.54 -2.10
C PHE A 6 18.80 -7.97 -1.14
N ILE A 7 17.55 -7.62 -1.46
CA ILE A 7 16.40 -8.03 -0.63
C ILE A 7 16.26 -9.55 -0.64
N GLN A 8 16.45 -10.20 -1.80
CA GLN A 8 16.40 -11.66 -1.88
C GLN A 8 17.49 -12.33 -1.04
N GLU A 9 18.73 -11.83 -1.13
CA GLU A 9 19.86 -12.31 -0.33
C GLU A 9 19.60 -12.13 1.18
N LEU A 10 19.05 -10.99 1.57
CA LEU A 10 18.68 -10.71 2.96
C LEU A 10 17.59 -11.67 3.47
N ILE A 11 16.57 -11.95 2.65
CA ILE A 11 15.51 -12.90 3.00
C ILE A 11 16.08 -14.31 3.19
N GLU A 12 16.98 -14.74 2.30
CA GLU A 12 17.64 -16.04 2.37
C GLU A 12 18.49 -16.16 3.65
N GLU A 13 19.27 -15.12 3.99
CA GLU A 13 20.05 -15.06 5.23
C GLU A 13 19.15 -15.13 6.48
N MET A 14 18.04 -14.40 6.49
CA MET A 14 17.07 -14.45 7.59
C MET A 14 16.43 -15.83 7.74
N GLU A 15 16.15 -16.52 6.63
CA GLU A 15 15.57 -17.86 6.63
C GLU A 15 16.56 -18.89 7.22
N ASP A 16 17.84 -18.81 6.83
CA ASP A 16 18.89 -19.69 7.33
C ASP A 16 19.23 -19.43 8.80
N TYR A 17 19.20 -18.17 9.23
CA TYR A 17 19.27 -17.83 10.65
C TYR A 17 18.10 -18.43 11.43
N LEU A 18 16.87 -18.34 10.92
CA LEU A 18 15.69 -18.94 11.54
C LEU A 18 15.79 -20.48 11.66
N LYS A 19 16.37 -21.16 10.67
CA LYS A 19 16.59 -22.62 10.70
C LYS A 19 17.57 -23.05 11.79
N SER A 20 18.58 -22.23 12.07
CA SER A 20 19.63 -22.51 13.06
C SER A 20 19.40 -21.84 14.43
N ALA A 21 18.39 -20.98 14.56
CA ALA A 21 18.11 -20.23 15.78
C ALA A 21 17.69 -21.11 16.96
N THR A 22 18.23 -20.78 18.14
CA THR A 22 17.84 -21.38 19.43
C THR A 22 16.45 -20.92 19.85
N ASP A 23 15.76 -21.68 20.70
CA ASP A 23 14.42 -21.32 21.22
C ASP A 23 14.36 -19.88 21.77
N HIS A 24 15.37 -19.45 22.52
CA HIS A 24 15.46 -18.09 23.05
C HIS A 24 15.50 -17.00 21.94
N GLN A 25 16.24 -17.25 20.85
CA GLN A 25 16.34 -16.31 19.73
C GLN A 25 15.02 -16.24 18.95
N ARG A 26 14.31 -17.36 18.84
CA ARG A 26 12.99 -17.44 18.21
C ARG A 26 11.94 -16.69 19.03
N GLU A 27 11.94 -16.85 20.35
CA GLU A 27 11.05 -16.09 21.24
C GLU A 27 11.30 -14.58 21.14
N PHE A 28 12.56 -14.17 21.11
CA PHE A 28 12.90 -12.76 20.92
C PHE A 28 12.40 -12.21 19.57
N LEU A 29 12.60 -12.97 18.48
CA LEU A 29 12.13 -12.56 17.16
C LEU A 29 10.59 -12.51 17.09
N ASP A 30 9.90 -13.48 17.67
CA ASP A 30 8.44 -13.49 17.76
C ASP A 30 7.94 -12.28 18.56
N ALA A 31 8.61 -11.91 19.65
CA ALA A 31 8.28 -10.70 20.41
C ALA A 31 8.43 -9.42 19.56
N CYS A 32 9.48 -9.33 18.74
CA CYS A 32 9.67 -8.22 17.80
C CYS A 32 8.55 -8.17 16.75
N VAL A 33 8.21 -9.31 16.13
CA VAL A 33 7.13 -9.40 15.13
C VAL A 33 5.78 -9.07 15.75
N ARG A 34 5.47 -9.59 16.94
CA ARG A 34 4.23 -9.29 17.67
C ARG A 34 4.11 -7.81 18.03
N ARG A 35 5.23 -7.13 18.27
CA ARG A 35 5.25 -5.70 18.56
C ARG A 35 5.06 -4.87 17.29
N ALA A 36 5.72 -5.23 16.20
CA ALA A 36 5.66 -4.48 14.94
C ALA A 36 4.38 -4.75 14.13
N GLY A 37 3.87 -5.98 14.16
CA GLY A 37 2.72 -6.43 13.36
C GLY A 37 1.47 -5.56 13.50
N PRO A 38 0.98 -5.26 14.72
CA PRO A 38 -0.18 -4.40 14.91
C PRO A 38 0.03 -2.97 14.38
N VAL A 39 1.25 -2.44 14.49
CA VAL A 39 1.59 -1.09 13.99
C VAL A 39 1.50 -1.06 12.47
N HIS A 40 2.15 -2.01 11.78
CA HIS A 40 2.06 -2.11 10.33
C HIS A 40 0.63 -2.34 9.86
N LEU A 41 -0.13 -3.22 10.52
CA LEU A 41 -1.53 -3.47 10.18
C LEU A 41 -2.37 -2.20 10.32
N SER A 42 -2.23 -1.48 11.44
CA SER A 42 -2.99 -0.25 11.71
C SER A 42 -2.69 0.85 10.69
N PHE A 43 -1.42 1.02 10.31
CA PHE A 43 -1.00 2.00 9.32
C PHE A 43 -1.55 1.67 7.93
N ASN A 44 -1.41 0.42 7.49
CA ASN A 44 -1.99 -0.07 6.23
C ASN A 44 -3.51 0.11 6.20
N MET A 45 -4.19 -0.28 7.28
CA MET A 45 -5.65 -0.17 7.39
C MET A 45 -6.11 1.30 7.28
N THR A 46 -5.39 2.21 7.96
CA THR A 46 -5.65 3.65 7.85
C THR A 46 -5.43 4.16 6.42
N GLY A 47 -4.39 3.68 5.74
CA GLY A 47 -4.14 3.98 4.33
C GLY A 47 -5.29 3.54 3.40
N PHE A 48 -5.78 2.31 3.55
CA PHE A 48 -6.90 1.80 2.78
C PHE A 48 -8.21 2.52 3.06
N LEU A 49 -8.51 2.83 4.34
CA LEU A 49 -9.68 3.63 4.68
C LEU A 49 -9.62 5.02 4.04
N THR A 50 -8.44 5.64 4.07
CA THR A 50 -8.23 6.96 3.46
C THR A 50 -8.42 6.88 1.95
N ALA A 51 -7.76 5.93 1.26
CA ALA A 51 -7.91 5.74 -0.18
C ALA A 51 -9.36 5.44 -0.60
N GLY A 52 -10.05 4.59 0.16
CA GLY A 52 -11.48 4.30 -0.05
C GLY A 52 -12.35 5.54 0.12
N SER A 53 -12.08 6.36 1.14
CA SER A 53 -12.81 7.63 1.35
C SER A 53 -12.60 8.63 0.22
N VAL A 54 -11.38 8.73 -0.33
CA VAL A 54 -11.07 9.57 -1.50
C VAL A 54 -11.77 9.06 -2.74
N ALA A 55 -11.70 7.74 -2.99
CA ALA A 55 -12.36 7.11 -4.14
C ALA A 55 -13.89 7.28 -4.09
N LEU A 56 -14.50 7.29 -2.91
CA LEU A 56 -15.94 7.54 -2.72
C LEU A 56 -16.28 9.03 -2.61
N GLY A 57 -15.29 9.92 -2.50
CA GLY A 57 -15.46 11.36 -2.37
C GLY A 57 -16.45 11.96 -3.39
N PRO A 58 -16.38 11.62 -4.69
CA PRO A 58 -17.31 12.12 -5.72
C PRO A 58 -18.79 11.77 -5.51
N ILE A 59 -19.10 10.83 -4.63
CA ILE A 59 -20.49 10.48 -4.28
C ILE A 59 -21.06 11.48 -3.26
N VAL A 60 -20.20 12.05 -2.43
CA VAL A 60 -20.58 12.94 -1.32
C VAL A 60 -20.31 14.41 -1.66
N LEU A 61 -19.23 14.68 -2.39
CA LEU A 61 -18.81 16.00 -2.85
C LEU A 61 -19.30 16.23 -4.29
N ASP A 62 -19.54 17.50 -4.62
CA ASP A 62 -19.89 17.95 -5.97
C ASP A 62 -18.66 17.98 -6.90
N GLN A 63 -17.98 16.83 -7.02
CA GLN A 63 -16.80 16.65 -7.85
C GLN A 63 -17.02 15.47 -8.81
N ILE A 64 -16.46 15.55 -10.02
CA ILE A 64 -16.67 14.54 -11.07
C ILE A 64 -15.77 13.31 -10.84
N PHE A 65 -14.57 13.52 -10.30
CA PHE A 65 -13.55 12.48 -10.14
C PHE A 65 -12.95 12.48 -8.73
N PRO A 66 -12.39 11.35 -8.26
CA PRO A 66 -11.73 11.25 -6.95
C PRO A 66 -10.61 12.26 -6.72
N THR A 67 -9.89 12.62 -7.79
CA THR A 67 -8.80 13.60 -7.74
C THR A 67 -8.93 14.63 -8.86
N GLU A 68 -8.57 15.87 -8.51
CA GLU A 68 -8.48 16.98 -9.45
C GLU A 68 -7.28 16.78 -10.39
N ALA A 69 -7.55 16.57 -11.67
CA ALA A 69 -6.54 16.40 -12.71
C ALA A 69 -6.97 17.09 -14.01
N LEU A 70 -6.03 17.72 -14.69
CA LEU A 70 -6.25 18.36 -16.00
C LEU A 70 -6.08 17.34 -17.11
N TYR A 71 -7.12 17.17 -17.93
CA TYR A 71 -7.12 16.27 -19.08
C TYR A 71 -7.11 17.06 -20.39
N PRO A 72 -6.24 16.73 -21.37
CA PRO A 72 -6.19 17.41 -22.67
C PRO A 72 -7.31 16.95 -23.64
N PHE A 73 -8.37 16.32 -23.12
CA PHE A 73 -9.47 15.75 -23.89
C PHE A 73 -10.79 15.83 -23.10
N PRO A 74 -11.96 15.70 -23.77
CA PRO A 74 -13.26 15.77 -23.09
C PRO A 74 -13.45 14.61 -22.12
N VAL A 75 -13.83 14.94 -20.87
CA VAL A 75 -13.93 13.98 -19.77
C VAL A 75 -15.36 13.65 -19.36
N GLU A 76 -16.34 14.45 -19.78
CA GLU A 76 -17.75 14.28 -19.38
C GLU A 76 -18.51 13.22 -20.19
N GLN A 77 -17.94 12.77 -21.31
CA GLN A 77 -18.56 11.79 -22.20
C GLN A 77 -18.32 10.37 -21.69
N SER A 78 -19.37 9.53 -21.71
CA SER A 78 -19.20 8.08 -21.55
C SER A 78 -18.61 7.49 -22.83
N PRO A 79 -17.63 6.56 -22.76
CA PRO A 79 -17.14 5.85 -21.56
C PRO A 79 -15.93 6.52 -20.87
N THR A 80 -15.41 7.62 -21.41
CA THR A 80 -14.19 8.28 -20.93
C THR A 80 -14.24 8.61 -19.44
N ARG A 81 -15.37 9.15 -18.96
CA ARG A 81 -15.59 9.46 -17.54
C ARG A 81 -15.41 8.23 -16.65
N GLU A 82 -16.03 7.12 -17.01
CA GLU A 82 -16.03 5.89 -16.20
C GLU A 82 -14.63 5.29 -16.14
N ILE A 83 -13.90 5.32 -17.26
CA ILE A 83 -12.52 4.84 -17.33
C ILE A 83 -11.61 5.69 -16.44
N ILE A 84 -11.71 7.02 -16.53
CA ILE A 84 -10.91 7.93 -15.69
C ILE A 84 -11.20 7.67 -14.21
N TYR A 85 -12.48 7.60 -13.84
CA TYR A 85 -12.89 7.35 -12.46
C TYR A 85 -12.29 6.04 -11.93
N ALA A 86 -12.42 4.94 -12.70
CA ALA A 86 -11.88 3.65 -12.33
C ALA A 86 -10.34 3.71 -12.18
N MET A 87 -9.65 4.35 -13.12
CA MET A 87 -8.19 4.49 -13.07
C MET A 87 -7.74 5.31 -11.86
N GLN A 88 -8.37 6.45 -11.58
CA GLN A 88 -8.03 7.25 -10.41
C GLN A 88 -8.31 6.50 -9.11
N ALA A 89 -9.41 5.75 -9.00
CA ALA A 89 -9.71 4.92 -7.84
C ALA A 89 -8.65 3.82 -7.63
N ILE A 90 -8.24 3.14 -8.71
CA ILE A 90 -7.15 2.14 -8.66
C ILE A 90 -5.83 2.78 -8.21
N VAL A 91 -5.48 3.94 -8.75
CA VAL A 91 -4.25 4.65 -8.39
C VAL A 91 -4.27 5.08 -6.92
N CYS A 92 -5.39 5.60 -6.41
CA CYS A 92 -5.54 5.94 -4.99
C CYS A 92 -5.27 4.71 -4.10
N MET A 93 -5.80 3.55 -4.47
CA MET A 93 -5.54 2.29 -3.76
C MET A 93 -4.08 1.86 -3.86
N GLN A 94 -3.47 1.93 -5.04
CA GLN A 94 -2.06 1.58 -5.23
C GLN A 94 -1.13 2.48 -4.40
N CYS A 95 -1.40 3.80 -4.34
CA CYS A 95 -0.61 4.73 -3.53
C CYS A 95 -0.68 4.40 -2.03
N SER A 96 -1.81 3.90 -1.52
CA SER A 96 -1.91 3.47 -0.12
C SER A 96 -1.04 2.26 0.22
N CYS A 97 -0.64 1.47 -0.77
CA CYS A 97 0.27 0.34 -0.61
C CYS A 97 1.75 0.75 -0.59
N VAL A 98 2.10 1.95 -1.08
CA VAL A 98 3.50 2.42 -1.20
C VAL A 98 4.01 3.05 0.09
N GLY A 99 3.20 3.87 0.76
CA GLY A 99 3.59 4.50 2.03
C GLY A 99 4.10 3.53 3.12
N PRO A 100 3.53 2.33 3.28
CA PRO A 100 4.05 1.30 4.18
C PRO A 100 5.44 0.76 3.83
N LEU A 101 5.84 0.82 2.54
CA LEU A 101 7.15 0.36 2.08
C LEU A 101 8.25 1.41 2.29
N ASP A 102 7.92 2.70 2.18
CA ASP A 102 8.89 3.79 2.34
C ASP A 102 9.16 4.15 3.82
N GLY A 103 8.26 3.74 4.72
CA GLY A 103 8.37 3.95 6.18
C GLY A 103 8.98 2.77 6.96
N GLN A 104 9.37 1.70 6.27
CA GLN A 104 10.04 0.50 6.83
C GLN A 104 11.54 0.52 6.51
#